data_AF-A0A093FBL1-F1
#
_entry.id   AF-A0A093FBL1-F1
#
_cell.length_a   1.000
_cell.length_b   1.000
_cell.length_c   1.000
_cell.angle_alpha   90.00
_cell.angle_beta   90.00
_cell.angle_gamma   90.00
#
_symmetry.space_group_name_H-M   'P 1'
#
loop_
_entity.id
_entity.type
_entity.pdbx_description
1 polymer ?
#
loop_
_entity_poly.entity_id
_entity_poly.type
_entity_poly.pdbx_seq_one_letter_code
_entity_poly.pdbx_strand_id
1 'polypeptide(L)'
;FQPDFDVDHFVSDCRKRVQLEELREDLELYYKLLKTAMVELINKDYADFVNLSTNLVGMDKALNQLSVPLGQLREEVMSLKSCVSEGIQAVDDRMTKQEDIRRKKMCVLRLIHVIQSVEKIEKILHSQGTKELSSLEGNSPLLTGQVLERIATEFNQLQFHAVQSKGMPLLDKVRPRIAGITAMLQQSLEGLLLEGLQTSNVDIIRHCLRTYATIDKTRDAEALVGQVLVKPYIDEVVVEQYVQSHPNGLQAMYNKLLEFVPHHCRLLREVTGGSISSEKADIVPGYDFLVNSVWPEIVHGLEEKLPSLFNPGNPDVFHEKYTTSMDFVRKFERQCGSQASVKRLRSHPSYHSFNNKWNLPVYFQIRFREIAGALEEALSDTLEEAPAGSSYCLLATHMVWMSLLKCWSDQMFLPLLAHRLWKLSLQILARYSVFIGEVSVRPVSSENIKESKKSAPAGRKESSVSLHPSEDQGNGSFPENQPLPSISSTQLVYVAADLDKLQDQIPDILEMIKPKLEMIGFKNVSCIAGALEDSKTSLSNCVPTLNNRIIQDLSESSFTYLKSALEVPRLYRRTNKEVPTKASPYVDSALKPFYRLQNEYKATLKQPMIHQWLEGALSESTQK
;
A
#
# COMPACT_ATOMS: atom_id res chain seq x y z
N PHE A 1 -87.99 -33.27 -3.09
CA PHE A 1 -87.86 -34.34 -4.08
C PHE A 1 -86.40 -34.43 -4.50
N GLN A 2 -85.78 -35.59 -4.28
CA GLN A 2 -84.37 -35.83 -4.63
C GLN A 2 -84.19 -35.77 -6.16
N PRO A 3 -83.10 -35.15 -6.65
CA PRO A 3 -82.80 -35.08 -8.08
C PRO A 3 -82.47 -36.45 -8.69
N ASP A 4 -82.10 -37.45 -7.88
CA ASP A 4 -81.67 -38.77 -8.37
C ASP A 4 -82.78 -39.82 -8.29
N PHE A 5 -84.06 -39.39 -8.24
CA PHE A 5 -85.20 -40.32 -8.18
C PHE A 5 -85.45 -40.94 -9.55
N ASP A 6 -84.90 -42.14 -9.76
CA ASP A 6 -85.14 -42.96 -10.94
C ASP A 6 -86.39 -43.83 -10.76
N VAL A 7 -87.42 -43.50 -11.54
CA VAL A 7 -88.71 -44.19 -11.56
C VAL A 7 -88.53 -45.67 -11.90
N ASP A 8 -87.62 -46.00 -12.80
CA ASP A 8 -87.44 -47.37 -13.29
C ASP A 8 -86.75 -48.25 -12.23
N HIS A 9 -85.84 -47.67 -11.44
CA HIS A 9 -85.24 -48.34 -10.29
C HIS A 9 -86.26 -48.59 -9.18
N PHE A 10 -87.06 -47.57 -8.84
CA PHE A 10 -88.06 -47.66 -7.78
C PHE A 10 -89.10 -48.75 -8.07
N VAL A 11 -89.59 -48.83 -9.31
CA VAL A 11 -90.56 -49.85 -9.72
C VAL A 11 -89.95 -51.26 -9.69
N SER A 12 -88.69 -51.41 -10.09
CA SER A 12 -88.02 -52.72 -10.13
C SER A 12 -87.83 -53.33 -8.74
N ASP A 13 -87.48 -52.51 -7.74
CA ASP A 13 -87.36 -52.97 -6.35
C ASP A 13 -88.72 -53.36 -5.75
N CYS A 14 -89.78 -52.59 -6.05
CA CYS A 14 -91.14 -52.90 -5.62
C CYS A 14 -91.69 -54.19 -6.27
N ARG A 15 -91.24 -54.55 -7.48
CA ARG A 15 -91.68 -55.76 -8.22
C ARG A 15 -91.19 -57.08 -7.64
N LYS A 16 -90.22 -57.05 -6.70
CA LYS A 16 -89.82 -58.24 -5.94
C LYS A 16 -90.77 -58.57 -4.79
N ARG A 17 -91.61 -57.63 -4.36
CA ARG A 17 -92.45 -57.78 -3.16
C ARG A 17 -93.96 -57.67 -3.41
N VAL A 18 -94.43 -56.88 -4.38
CA VAL A 18 -95.85 -56.53 -4.55
C VAL A 18 -96.30 -56.62 -6.03
N GLN A 19 -97.59 -56.88 -6.27
CA GLN A 19 -98.21 -56.83 -7.61
C GLN A 19 -98.43 -55.38 -8.08
N LEU A 20 -98.47 -55.17 -9.40
CA LEU A 20 -98.44 -53.81 -9.94
C LEU A 20 -99.76 -53.05 -9.76
N GLU A 21 -100.89 -53.76 -9.73
CA GLU A 21 -102.22 -53.16 -9.62
C GLU A 21 -102.42 -52.43 -8.29
N GLU A 22 -102.00 -53.03 -7.17
CA GLU A 22 -102.09 -52.39 -5.85
C GLU A 22 -101.26 -51.11 -5.78
N LEU A 23 -100.07 -51.10 -6.38
CA LEU A 23 -99.20 -49.92 -6.40
C LEU A 23 -99.86 -48.72 -7.11
N ARG A 24 -100.67 -48.98 -8.15
CA ARG A 24 -101.34 -47.90 -8.90
C ARG A 24 -102.43 -47.24 -8.07
N GLU A 25 -103.26 -48.03 -7.39
CA GLU A 25 -104.36 -47.49 -6.58
C GLU A 25 -103.83 -46.62 -5.43
N ASP A 26 -102.76 -47.06 -4.77
CA ASP A 26 -102.11 -46.28 -3.71
C ASP A 26 -101.59 -44.94 -4.23
N LEU A 27 -100.99 -44.91 -5.42
CA LEU A 27 -100.48 -43.68 -6.02
C LEU A 27 -101.60 -42.69 -6.36
N GLU A 28 -102.75 -43.17 -6.82
CA GLU A 28 -103.88 -42.30 -7.16
C GLU A 28 -104.53 -41.70 -5.90
N LEU A 29 -104.63 -42.49 -4.84
CA LEU A 29 -105.09 -42.01 -3.54
C LEU A 29 -104.14 -40.94 -2.99
N TYR A 30 -102.83 -41.18 -3.11
CA TYR A 30 -101.80 -40.24 -2.69
C TYR A 30 -101.87 -38.92 -3.45
N TYR A 31 -102.11 -38.95 -4.77
CA TYR A 31 -102.24 -37.74 -5.58
C TYR A 31 -103.42 -36.85 -5.14
N LYS A 32 -104.58 -37.46 -4.85
CA LYS A 32 -105.74 -36.70 -4.33
C LYS A 32 -105.44 -36.07 -2.98
N LEU A 33 -104.77 -36.80 -2.10
CA LEU A 33 -104.38 -36.31 -0.78
C LEU A 33 -103.42 -35.11 -0.89
N LEU A 34 -102.47 -35.19 -1.83
CA LEU A 34 -101.51 -34.13 -2.09
C LEU A 34 -102.17 -32.84 -2.58
N LYS A 35 -103.16 -32.95 -3.47
CA LYS A 35 -103.86 -31.78 -4.03
C LYS A 35 -104.63 -31.02 -2.94
N THR A 36 -105.28 -31.73 -2.03
CA THR A 36 -106.01 -31.12 -0.92
C THR A 36 -105.05 -30.48 0.09
N ALA A 37 -103.97 -31.17 0.43
CA ALA A 37 -102.94 -30.66 1.34
C ALA A 37 -102.28 -29.37 0.81
N MET A 38 -102.11 -29.23 -0.51
CA MET A 38 -101.52 -28.03 -1.12
C MET A 38 -102.38 -26.78 -0.93
N VAL A 39 -103.70 -26.90 -1.06
CA VAL A 39 -104.63 -25.77 -0.90
C VAL A 39 -104.69 -25.32 0.57
N GLU A 40 -104.66 -26.28 1.50
CA GLU A 40 -104.59 -25.97 2.93
C GLU A 40 -103.29 -25.24 3.30
N LEU A 41 -102.16 -25.63 2.71
CA LEU A 41 -100.86 -24.98 2.94
C LEU A 41 -100.86 -23.51 2.49
N ILE A 42 -101.41 -23.21 1.31
CA ILE A 42 -101.45 -21.82 0.80
C ILE A 42 -102.33 -20.94 1.68
N ASN A 43 -103.49 -21.43 2.11
CA ASN A 43 -104.39 -20.65 2.95
C ASN A 43 -103.86 -20.47 4.37
N LYS A 44 -103.13 -21.47 4.89
CA LYS A 44 -102.52 -21.40 6.22
C LYS A 44 -101.50 -20.26 6.31
N ASP A 45 -100.68 -20.08 5.28
CA ASP A 45 -99.56 -19.12 5.31
C ASP A 45 -99.95 -17.71 4.83
N TYR A 46 -101.18 -17.51 4.32
CA TYR A 46 -101.66 -16.21 3.85
C TYR A 46 -101.75 -15.15 4.95
N ALA A 47 -102.23 -15.55 6.14
CA ALA A 47 -102.35 -14.65 7.29
C ALA A 47 -100.96 -14.15 7.76
N ASP A 48 -99.95 -15.02 7.73
CA ASP A 48 -98.60 -14.67 8.13
C ASP A 48 -97.95 -13.68 7.16
N PHE A 49 -98.21 -13.80 5.85
CA PHE A 49 -97.68 -12.84 4.86
C PHE A 49 -98.28 -11.44 5.03
N VAL A 50 -99.57 -11.34 5.36
CA VAL A 50 -100.24 -10.06 5.64
C VAL A 50 -99.75 -9.46 6.97
N ASN A 51 -99.53 -10.28 7.99
CA ASN A 51 -98.92 -9.82 9.24
C ASN A 51 -97.50 -9.31 9.02
N LEU A 52 -96.69 -9.98 8.19
CA LEU A 52 -95.34 -9.53 7.86
C LEU A 52 -95.35 -8.18 7.13
N SER A 53 -96.24 -8.00 6.14
CA SER A 53 -96.35 -6.72 5.42
C SER A 53 -96.82 -5.58 6.34
N THR A 54 -97.75 -5.86 7.26
CA THR A 54 -98.22 -4.88 8.23
C THR A 54 -97.14 -4.49 9.25
N ASN A 55 -96.33 -5.45 9.72
CA ASN A 55 -95.20 -5.19 10.62
C ASN A 55 -94.05 -4.44 9.96
N LEU A 56 -93.82 -4.65 8.66
CA LEU A 56 -92.89 -3.84 7.86
C LEU A 56 -93.35 -2.37 7.76
N VAL A 57 -94.67 -2.14 7.63
CA VAL A 57 -95.30 -0.81 7.64
C VAL A 57 -95.35 -0.26 9.08
N GLY A 58 -94.21 0.16 9.59
CA GLY A 58 -94.05 0.67 10.95
C GLY A 58 -92.63 0.51 11.48
N MET A 59 -91.87 -0.43 10.90
CA MET A 59 -90.46 -0.62 11.20
C MET A 59 -89.64 0.65 10.89
N ASP A 60 -90.01 1.44 9.88
CA ASP A 60 -89.41 2.75 9.61
C ASP A 60 -89.56 3.72 10.79
N LYS A 61 -90.69 3.70 11.52
CA LYS A 61 -90.89 4.53 12.71
C LYS A 61 -90.00 4.07 13.85
N ALA A 62 -89.89 2.76 14.09
CA ALA A 62 -89.00 2.20 15.10
C ALA A 62 -87.52 2.44 14.77
N LEU A 63 -87.14 2.33 13.49
CA LEU A 63 -85.80 2.63 13.00
C LEU A 63 -85.47 4.12 13.18
N ASN A 64 -86.43 5.01 12.90
CA ASN A 64 -86.27 6.45 13.14
C ASN A 64 -86.22 6.79 14.64
N GLN A 65 -86.94 6.06 15.49
CA GLN A 65 -86.84 6.21 16.95
C GLN A 65 -85.48 5.76 17.50
N LEU A 66 -84.77 4.85 16.83
CA LEU A 66 -83.41 4.42 17.20
C LEU A 66 -82.32 5.28 16.54
N SER A 67 -82.54 5.79 15.33
CA SER A 67 -81.55 6.57 14.58
C SER A 67 -81.22 7.90 15.27
N VAL A 68 -82.22 8.55 15.90
CA VAL A 68 -82.04 9.82 16.60
C VAL A 68 -81.16 9.67 17.85
N PRO A 69 -81.44 8.76 18.81
CA PRO A 69 -80.56 8.51 19.96
C PRO A 69 -79.16 8.04 19.57
N LEU A 70 -79.03 7.21 18.52
CA LEU A 70 -77.72 6.79 18.01
C LEU A 70 -76.94 7.96 17.39
N GLY A 71 -77.63 8.87 16.70
CA GLY A 71 -77.05 10.12 16.21
C GLY A 71 -76.56 11.02 17.34
N GLN A 72 -77.38 11.21 18.38
CA GLN A 72 -77.02 11.98 19.58
C GLN A 72 -75.83 11.36 20.32
N LEU A 73 -75.84 10.04 20.55
CA LEU A 73 -74.72 9.34 21.18
C LEU A 73 -73.43 9.49 20.35
N ARG A 74 -73.52 9.42 19.02
CA ARG A 74 -72.37 9.64 18.14
C ARG A 74 -71.83 11.07 18.28
N GLU A 75 -72.70 12.08 18.35
CA GLU A 75 -72.30 13.47 18.59
C GLU A 75 -71.66 13.66 19.96
N GLU A 76 -72.23 13.09 21.02
CA GLU A 76 -71.66 13.10 22.37
C GLU A 76 -70.29 12.42 22.42
N VAL A 77 -70.13 11.26 21.77
CA VAL A 77 -68.84 10.55 21.68
C VAL A 77 -67.83 11.36 20.88
N MET A 78 -68.23 12.00 19.78
CA MET A 78 -67.34 12.88 19.00
C MET A 78 -66.93 14.12 19.80
N SER A 79 -67.85 14.72 20.55
CA SER A 79 -67.59 15.84 21.46
C SER A 79 -66.63 15.43 22.57
N LEU A 80 -66.88 14.29 23.24
CA LEU A 80 -65.98 13.70 24.23
C LEU A 80 -64.60 13.43 23.65
N LYS A 81 -64.52 12.86 22.45
CA LYS A 81 -63.25 12.62 21.75
C LYS A 81 -62.52 13.94 21.48
N SER A 82 -63.21 15.00 21.07
CA SER A 82 -62.62 16.33 20.89
C SER A 82 -62.07 16.86 22.21
N CYS A 83 -62.88 16.87 23.26
CA CYS A 83 -62.49 17.31 24.60
C CYS A 83 -61.27 16.54 25.15
N VAL A 84 -61.23 15.22 24.96
CA VAL A 84 -60.09 14.38 25.35
C VAL A 84 -58.86 14.70 24.51
N SER A 85 -59.01 14.89 23.20
CA SER A 85 -57.88 15.24 22.31
C SER A 85 -57.31 16.61 22.64
N GLU A 86 -58.16 17.59 22.94
CA GLU A 86 -57.76 18.91 23.44
C GLU A 86 -57.04 18.81 24.78
N GLY A 87 -57.53 17.96 25.69
CA GLY A 87 -56.88 17.67 26.96
C GLY A 87 -55.48 17.05 26.78
N ILE A 88 -55.35 16.07 25.87
CA ILE A 88 -54.05 15.45 25.52
C ILE A 88 -53.10 16.50 24.95
N GLN A 89 -53.55 17.31 23.99
CA GLN A 89 -52.73 18.36 23.39
C GLN A 89 -52.28 19.38 24.44
N ALA A 90 -53.16 19.80 25.35
CA ALA A 90 -52.83 20.72 26.42
C ALA A 90 -51.81 20.14 27.41
N VAL A 91 -51.88 18.82 27.68
CA VAL A 91 -50.88 18.12 28.51
C VAL A 91 -49.53 18.05 27.78
N ASP A 92 -49.53 17.73 26.49
CA ASP A 92 -48.31 17.64 25.69
C ASP A 92 -47.61 19.02 25.57
N ASP A 93 -48.38 20.08 25.34
CA ASP A 93 -47.90 21.47 25.35
C ASP A 93 -47.33 21.88 26.72
N ARG A 94 -47.89 21.38 27.81
CA ARG A 94 -47.35 21.63 29.16
C ARG A 94 -46.09 20.82 29.42
N MET A 95 -46.04 19.57 28.96
CA MET A 95 -44.89 18.68 29.14
C MET A 95 -43.69 19.19 28.34
N THR A 96 -43.89 19.65 27.11
CA THR A 96 -42.85 20.32 26.30
C THR A 96 -42.34 21.61 26.97
N LYS A 97 -43.25 22.46 27.46
CA LYS A 97 -42.88 23.66 28.26
C LYS A 97 -42.11 23.30 29.53
N GLN A 98 -42.49 22.24 30.24
CA GLN A 98 -41.81 21.78 31.44
C GLN A 98 -40.39 21.30 31.13
N GLU A 99 -40.20 20.55 30.03
CA GLU A 99 -38.88 20.11 29.58
C GLU A 99 -38.00 21.28 29.14
N ASP A 100 -38.56 22.27 28.44
CA ASP A 100 -37.87 23.51 28.09
C ASP A 100 -37.41 24.29 29.34
N ILE A 101 -38.29 24.44 30.33
CA ILE A 101 -37.96 25.11 31.59
C ILE A 101 -36.89 24.32 32.34
N ARG A 102 -36.97 22.99 32.37
CA ARG A 102 -35.98 22.13 33.01
C ARG A 102 -34.61 22.26 32.35
N ARG A 103 -34.55 22.28 31.01
CA ARG A 103 -33.32 22.54 30.25
C ARG A 103 -32.75 23.92 30.56
N LYS A 104 -33.57 24.99 30.52
CA LYS A 104 -33.14 26.35 30.86
C LYS A 104 -32.61 26.45 32.28
N LYS A 105 -33.29 25.84 33.26
CA LYS A 105 -32.85 25.79 34.66
C LYS A 105 -31.49 25.11 34.80
N MET A 106 -31.29 23.97 34.13
CA MET A 106 -29.99 23.27 34.15
C MET A 106 -28.86 24.12 33.56
N CYS A 107 -29.11 24.84 32.46
CA CYS A 107 -28.13 25.74 31.86
C CYS A 107 -27.74 26.89 32.81
N VAL A 108 -28.71 27.51 33.50
CA VAL A 108 -28.45 28.58 34.47
C VAL A 108 -27.62 28.05 35.64
N LEU A 109 -27.98 26.89 36.20
CA LEU A 109 -27.22 26.28 37.31
C LEU A 109 -25.77 25.98 36.92
N ARG A 110 -25.55 25.44 35.70
CA ARG A 110 -24.20 25.20 35.17
C ARG A 110 -23.40 26.49 35.05
N LEU A 111 -24.02 27.56 34.56
CA LEU A 111 -23.35 28.86 34.43
C LEU A 111 -22.99 29.47 35.80
N ILE A 112 -23.86 29.32 36.79
CA ILE A 112 -23.57 29.74 38.17
C ILE A 112 -22.32 28.99 38.66
N HIS A 113 -22.22 27.68 38.44
CA HIS A 113 -21.03 26.92 38.80
C HIS A 113 -19.78 27.40 38.05
N VAL A 114 -19.87 27.68 36.74
CA VAL A 114 -18.74 28.25 35.97
C VAL A 114 -18.25 29.57 36.59
N ILE A 115 -19.16 30.49 36.90
CA ILE A 115 -18.81 31.79 37.50
C ILE A 115 -18.20 31.59 38.89
N GLN A 116 -18.79 30.74 39.72
CA GLN A 116 -18.28 30.43 41.07
C GLN A 116 -16.89 29.79 41.02
N SER A 117 -16.63 28.86 40.09
CA SER A 117 -15.31 28.26 39.88
C SER A 117 -14.29 29.30 39.42
N VAL A 118 -14.65 30.18 38.49
CA VAL A 118 -13.77 31.29 38.05
C VAL A 118 -13.44 32.20 39.23
N GLU A 119 -14.43 32.64 40.00
CA GLU A 119 -14.22 33.49 41.17
C GLU A 119 -13.39 32.80 42.26
N LYS A 120 -13.57 31.49 42.45
CA LYS A 120 -12.80 30.70 43.41
C LYS A 120 -11.33 30.59 42.98
N ILE A 121 -11.07 30.31 41.71
CA ILE A 121 -9.71 30.27 41.16
C ILE A 121 -9.06 31.65 41.24
N GLU A 122 -9.78 32.70 40.85
CA GLU A 122 -9.30 34.08 40.98
C GLU A 122 -9.00 34.42 42.44
N LYS A 123 -9.85 34.07 43.41
CA LYS A 123 -9.56 34.30 44.83
C LYS A 123 -8.30 33.56 45.29
N ILE A 124 -8.09 32.31 44.87
CA ILE A 124 -6.89 31.55 45.23
C ILE A 124 -5.64 32.24 44.64
N LEU A 125 -5.70 32.68 43.38
CA LEU A 125 -4.64 33.43 42.71
C LEU A 125 -4.33 34.77 43.41
N HIS A 126 -5.35 35.56 43.75
CA HIS A 126 -5.18 36.88 44.36
C HIS A 126 -4.74 36.81 45.82
N SER A 127 -5.18 35.78 46.58
CA SER A 127 -4.80 35.61 48.00
C SER A 127 -3.31 35.36 48.23
N GLN A 128 -2.59 34.91 47.20
CA GLN A 128 -1.16 34.67 47.22
C GLN A 128 -0.37 35.93 46.80
N GLY A 129 -0.85 36.66 45.79
CA GLY A 129 -0.23 37.94 45.39
C GLY A 129 -0.18 39.00 46.51
N THR A 130 -1.09 38.93 47.49
CA THR A 130 -1.10 39.85 48.64
C THR A 130 -0.21 39.42 49.82
N LYS A 131 0.18 38.14 49.93
CA LYS A 131 0.96 37.63 51.08
C LYS A 131 2.48 37.76 50.92
N GLU A 132 2.98 37.95 49.70
CA GLU A 132 4.43 38.04 49.44
C GLU A 132 4.97 39.47 49.31
N LEU A 133 4.11 40.49 49.31
CA LEU A 133 4.52 41.91 49.40
C LEU A 133 5.20 42.27 50.74
N SER A 134 5.25 41.34 51.70
CA SER A 134 5.89 41.52 53.01
C SER A 134 7.22 40.79 53.19
N SER A 135 7.70 40.00 52.23
CA SER A 135 9.00 39.32 52.30
C SER A 135 9.90 39.73 51.14
N LEU A 136 10.83 40.64 51.44
CA LEU A 136 11.96 40.99 50.59
C LEU A 136 12.88 39.77 50.43
N GLU A 137 12.65 38.96 49.41
CA GLU A 137 13.69 38.14 48.78
C GLU A 137 13.27 37.90 47.33
N GLY A 138 13.99 38.54 46.41
CA GLY A 138 13.71 38.46 44.99
C GLY A 138 14.03 37.08 44.46
N ASN A 139 13.00 36.33 44.07
CA ASN A 139 13.00 35.36 42.98
C ASN A 139 11.54 35.02 42.64
N SER A 140 11.05 35.55 41.51
CA SER A 140 9.81 35.26 40.73
C SER A 140 8.51 34.76 41.42
N PRO A 141 7.33 35.24 40.97
CA PRO A 141 6.02 34.96 41.58
C PRO A 141 5.49 33.57 41.19
N LEU A 142 6.15 32.49 41.63
CA LEU A 142 5.71 31.12 41.31
C LEU A 142 4.83 30.55 42.41
N LEU A 143 3.56 30.34 42.07
CA LEU A 143 2.60 29.60 42.88
C LEU A 143 3.22 28.25 43.31
N THR A 144 3.26 27.98 44.63
CA THR A 144 3.76 26.71 45.15
C THR A 144 3.03 25.53 44.51
N GLY A 145 3.72 24.43 44.19
CA GLY A 145 3.15 23.27 43.47
C GLY A 145 1.84 22.71 44.05
N GLN A 146 1.66 22.78 45.38
CA GLN A 146 0.42 22.37 46.06
C GLN A 146 -0.78 23.29 45.77
N VAL A 147 -0.55 24.59 45.58
CA VAL A 147 -1.58 25.56 45.23
C VAL A 147 -2.01 25.37 43.78
N LEU A 148 -1.04 25.08 42.92
CA LEU A 148 -1.25 24.82 41.50
C LEU A 148 -2.12 23.58 41.26
N GLU A 149 -1.90 22.51 42.02
CA GLU A 149 -2.72 21.29 41.96
C GLU A 149 -4.18 21.55 42.37
N ARG A 150 -4.38 22.35 43.43
CA ARG A 150 -5.73 22.81 43.82
C ARG A 150 -6.37 23.69 42.74
N ILE A 151 -5.61 24.58 42.12
CA ILE A 151 -6.13 25.39 41.00
C ILE A 151 -6.46 24.49 39.80
N ALA A 152 -5.62 23.50 39.48
CA ALA A 152 -5.82 22.62 38.35
C ALA A 152 -7.05 21.71 38.49
N THR A 153 -7.30 21.20 39.70
CA THR A 153 -8.53 20.43 39.99
C THR A 153 -9.80 21.26 39.84
N GLU A 154 -9.82 22.50 40.36
CA GLU A 154 -10.94 23.43 40.16
C GLU A 154 -11.05 23.88 38.69
N PHE A 155 -9.92 24.03 38.00
CA PHE A 155 -9.87 24.39 36.59
C PHE A 155 -10.44 23.29 35.70
N ASN A 156 -10.17 22.01 35.99
CA ASN A 156 -10.75 20.89 35.25
C ASN A 156 -12.28 20.84 35.44
N GLN A 157 -12.77 21.07 36.67
CA GLN A 157 -14.22 21.20 36.93
C GLN A 157 -14.84 22.37 36.15
N LEU A 158 -14.16 23.53 36.14
CA LEU A 158 -14.55 24.69 35.35
C LEU A 158 -14.63 24.35 33.85
N GLN A 159 -13.61 23.67 33.31
CA GLN A 159 -13.55 23.28 31.91
C GLN A 159 -14.68 22.31 31.54
N PHE A 160 -14.98 21.33 32.39
CA PHE A 160 -16.10 20.39 32.22
C PHE A 160 -17.45 21.14 32.13
N HIS A 161 -17.72 22.07 33.05
CA HIS A 161 -18.96 22.85 33.03
C HIS A 161 -19.01 23.85 31.87
N ALA A 162 -17.88 24.42 31.47
CA ALA A 162 -17.79 25.34 30.33
C ALA A 162 -18.09 24.63 29.00
N VAL A 163 -17.54 23.43 28.78
CA VAL A 163 -17.78 22.63 27.56
C VAL A 163 -19.24 22.22 27.43
N GLN A 164 -19.89 21.85 28.55
CA GLN A 164 -21.32 21.51 28.58
C GLN A 164 -22.26 22.71 28.38
N SER A 165 -21.75 23.92 28.46
CA SER A 165 -22.52 25.17 28.36
C SER A 165 -22.24 25.92 27.03
N LYS A 166 -21.64 25.23 26.04
CA LYS A 166 -21.36 25.79 24.71
C LYS A 166 -22.65 26.33 24.07
N GLY A 167 -22.55 27.53 23.49
CA GLY A 167 -23.67 28.21 22.79
C GLY A 167 -24.46 29.20 23.65
N MET A 168 -24.13 29.36 24.94
CA MET A 168 -24.78 30.34 25.81
C MET A 168 -24.09 31.72 25.74
N PRO A 169 -24.82 32.83 25.52
CA PRO A 169 -24.21 34.17 25.35
C PRO A 169 -23.50 34.69 26.61
N LEU A 170 -23.87 34.21 27.80
CA LEU A 170 -23.17 34.56 29.05
C LEU A 170 -21.80 33.89 29.15
N LEU A 171 -21.60 32.72 28.53
CA LEU A 171 -20.28 32.07 28.49
C LEU A 171 -19.28 32.91 27.68
N ASP A 172 -19.75 33.63 26.66
CA ASP A 172 -18.91 34.51 25.84
C ASP A 172 -18.33 35.67 26.63
N LYS A 173 -19.07 36.16 27.64
CA LYS A 173 -18.57 37.19 28.57
C LYS A 173 -17.55 36.64 29.56
N VAL A 174 -17.62 35.35 29.90
CA VAL A 174 -16.72 34.70 30.87
C VAL A 174 -15.50 34.08 30.20
N ARG A 175 -15.56 33.77 28.89
CA ARG A 175 -14.45 33.23 28.09
C ARG A 175 -13.13 33.99 28.27
N PRO A 176 -13.07 35.34 28.21
CA PRO A 176 -11.83 36.07 28.42
C PRO A 176 -11.22 35.84 29.82
N ARG A 177 -12.05 35.73 30.86
CA ARG A 177 -11.58 35.43 32.23
C ARG A 177 -11.00 34.01 32.31
N ILE A 178 -11.69 33.03 31.70
CA ILE A 178 -11.18 31.64 31.63
C ILE A 178 -9.86 31.59 30.87
N ALA A 179 -9.74 32.32 29.75
CA ALA A 179 -8.51 32.42 28.98
C ALA A 179 -7.37 33.04 29.79
N GLY A 180 -7.64 34.10 30.57
CA GLY A 180 -6.68 34.70 31.48
C GLY A 180 -6.18 33.73 32.56
N ILE A 181 -7.10 32.99 33.21
CA ILE A 181 -6.74 31.93 34.18
C ILE A 181 -5.89 30.86 33.50
N THR A 182 -6.27 30.44 32.29
CA THR A 182 -5.55 29.41 31.53
C THR A 182 -4.12 29.85 31.21
N ALA A 183 -3.93 31.09 30.79
CA ALA A 183 -2.63 31.67 30.46
C ALA A 183 -1.74 31.79 31.72
N MET A 184 -2.29 32.28 32.82
CA MET A 184 -1.58 32.37 34.11
C MET A 184 -1.14 30.99 34.60
N LEU A 185 -2.02 29.99 34.49
CA LEU A 185 -1.71 28.62 34.89
C LEU A 185 -0.62 28.02 34.00
N GLN A 186 -0.69 28.22 32.68
CA GLN A 186 0.36 27.79 31.75
C GLN A 186 1.70 28.44 32.06
N GLN A 187 1.75 29.77 32.26
CA GLN A 187 2.98 30.49 32.58
C GLN A 187 3.60 30.03 33.91
N SER A 188 2.76 29.78 34.92
CA SER A 188 3.22 29.27 36.21
C SER A 188 3.76 27.85 36.10
N LEU A 189 3.07 26.98 35.35
CA LEU A 189 3.51 25.61 35.09
C LEU A 189 4.82 25.55 34.28
N GLU A 190 4.96 26.42 33.28
CA GLU A 190 6.17 26.57 32.50
C GLU A 190 7.34 26.95 33.40
N GLY A 191 7.19 27.98 34.23
CA GLY A 191 8.22 28.38 35.19
C GLY A 191 8.64 27.26 36.15
N LEU A 192 7.66 26.52 36.69
CA LEU A 192 7.94 25.36 37.56
C LEU A 192 8.61 24.20 36.84
N LEU A 193 8.27 23.95 35.57
CA LEU A 193 8.94 22.91 34.78
C LEU A 193 10.40 23.30 34.53
N LEU A 194 10.66 24.55 34.18
CA LEU A 194 12.00 25.08 33.98
C LEU A 194 12.83 25.03 35.27
N GLU A 195 12.27 25.46 36.39
CA GLU A 195 12.90 25.36 37.71
C GLU A 195 13.22 23.90 38.05
N GLY A 196 12.26 22.99 37.84
CA GLY A 196 12.45 21.56 38.08
C GLY A 196 13.57 20.95 37.23
N LEU A 197 13.67 21.34 35.95
CA LEU A 197 14.74 20.89 35.05
C LEU A 197 16.11 21.47 35.44
N GLN A 198 16.19 22.75 35.83
CA GLN A 198 17.44 23.39 36.24
C GLN A 198 17.95 22.86 37.59
N THR A 199 17.07 22.69 38.56
CA THR A 199 17.40 22.20 39.91
C THR A 199 17.55 20.68 39.97
N SER A 200 17.23 19.97 38.88
CA SER A 200 17.19 18.50 38.83
C SER A 200 16.31 17.86 39.91
N ASN A 201 15.24 18.57 40.33
CA ASN A 201 14.35 18.12 41.40
C ASN A 201 13.18 17.29 40.84
N VAL A 202 13.23 15.98 41.10
CA VAL A 202 12.24 15.01 40.64
C VAL A 202 10.83 15.32 41.17
N ASP A 203 10.71 15.81 42.40
CA ASP A 203 9.42 16.07 43.02
C ASP A 203 8.71 17.27 42.38
N ILE A 204 9.45 18.33 42.05
CA ILE A 204 8.91 19.50 41.35
C ILE A 204 8.42 19.10 39.96
N ILE A 205 9.25 18.37 39.20
CA ILE A 205 8.88 17.88 37.86
C ILE A 205 7.64 16.98 37.96
N ARG A 206 7.59 16.05 38.92
CA ARG A 206 6.45 15.15 39.10
C ARG A 206 5.15 15.90 39.37
N HIS A 207 5.18 16.88 40.29
CA HIS A 207 4.00 17.70 40.57
C HIS A 207 3.59 18.55 39.36
N CYS A 208 4.55 19.13 38.64
CA CYS A 208 4.27 19.90 37.44
C CYS A 208 3.61 19.04 36.35
N LEU A 209 4.18 17.86 36.05
CA LEU A 209 3.63 16.95 35.04
C LEU A 209 2.27 16.37 35.43
N ARG A 210 2.04 16.06 36.72
CA ARG A 210 0.68 15.69 37.17
C ARG A 210 -0.29 16.83 36.93
N THR A 211 0.11 18.06 37.24
CA THR A 211 -0.75 19.23 37.08
C THR A 211 -1.08 19.47 35.59
N TYR A 212 -0.10 19.38 34.69
CA TYR A 212 -0.33 19.43 33.23
C TYR A 212 -1.28 18.31 32.74
N ALA A 213 -1.18 17.11 33.30
CA ALA A 213 -2.08 16.00 32.97
C ALA A 213 -3.51 16.26 33.48
N THR A 214 -3.66 16.83 34.69
CA THR A 214 -4.99 17.15 35.25
C THR A 214 -5.75 18.23 34.48
N ILE A 215 -5.04 19.12 33.77
CA ILE A 215 -5.64 20.16 32.92
C ILE A 215 -5.70 19.77 31.43
N ASP A 216 -5.38 18.52 31.10
CA ASP A 216 -5.39 17.98 29.73
C ASP A 216 -4.48 18.77 28.75
N LYS A 217 -3.32 19.25 29.24
CA LYS A 217 -2.31 19.98 28.46
C LYS A 217 -0.95 19.30 28.45
N THR A 218 -0.95 17.97 28.34
CA THR A 218 0.29 17.17 28.28
C THR A 218 1.19 17.56 27.10
N ARG A 219 0.58 17.87 25.95
CA ARG A 219 1.29 18.32 24.74
C ARG A 219 2.04 19.64 24.91
N ASP A 220 1.50 20.57 25.69
CA ASP A 220 2.16 21.86 25.93
C ASP A 220 3.46 21.65 26.72
N ALA A 221 3.45 20.75 27.70
CA ALA A 221 4.65 20.38 28.45
C ALA A 221 5.68 19.66 27.56
N GLU A 222 5.23 18.75 26.68
CA GLU A 222 6.10 18.09 25.71
C GLU A 222 6.74 19.09 24.73
N ALA A 223 5.96 20.04 24.21
CA ALA A 223 6.46 21.09 23.33
C ALA A 223 7.47 22.00 24.05
N LEU A 224 7.20 22.37 25.31
CA LEU A 224 8.10 23.18 26.13
C LEU A 224 9.44 22.48 26.37
N VAL A 225 9.44 21.19 26.70
CA VAL A 225 10.67 20.40 26.82
C VAL A 225 11.42 20.37 25.49
N GLY A 226 10.71 20.21 24.37
CA GLY A 226 11.30 20.30 23.03
C GLY A 226 12.04 21.63 22.81
N GLN A 227 11.37 22.74 23.10
CA GLN A 227 11.92 24.08 22.86
C GLN A 227 13.07 24.47 23.79
N VAL A 228 13.01 24.10 25.07
CA VAL A 228 13.97 24.61 26.06
C VAL A 228 15.12 23.65 26.33
N LEU A 229 14.89 22.34 26.23
CA LEU A 229 15.92 21.34 26.49
C LEU A 229 16.50 20.76 25.20
N VAL A 230 15.64 20.36 24.25
CA VAL A 230 16.08 19.63 23.05
C VAL A 230 16.67 20.60 22.04
N LYS A 231 15.91 21.62 21.63
CA LYS A 231 16.29 22.55 20.56
C LYS A 231 17.68 23.18 20.75
N PRO A 232 18.08 23.70 21.92
CA PRO A 232 19.42 24.28 22.10
C PRO A 232 20.53 23.25 21.89
N TYR A 233 20.32 22.00 22.33
CA TYR A 233 21.27 20.92 22.14
C TYR A 233 21.37 20.50 20.66
N ILE A 234 20.24 20.40 19.96
CA ILE A 234 20.23 20.17 18.51
C ILE A 234 20.95 21.30 17.79
N ASP A 235 20.77 22.54 18.25
CA ASP A 235 21.39 23.69 17.64
C ASP A 235 22.92 23.71 17.78
N GLU A 236 23.43 23.17 18.88
CA GLU A 236 24.87 22.98 19.14
C GLU A 236 25.46 21.79 18.37
N VAL A 237 24.72 20.68 18.26
CA VAL A 237 25.23 19.43 17.68
C VAL A 237 25.11 19.39 16.15
N VAL A 238 24.02 19.92 15.60
CA VAL A 238 23.73 19.85 14.16
C VAL A 238 24.39 21.03 13.45
N VAL A 239 25.66 20.84 13.07
CA VAL A 239 26.46 21.85 12.38
C VAL A 239 26.94 21.32 11.02
N GLU A 240 26.49 21.95 9.94
CA GLU A 240 26.79 21.51 8.56
C GLU A 240 28.29 21.47 8.25
N GLN A 241 29.05 22.48 8.69
CA GLN A 241 30.49 22.56 8.46
C GLN A 241 31.25 21.40 9.10
N TYR A 242 30.81 20.93 10.28
CA TYR A 242 31.43 19.80 10.95
C TYR A 242 31.18 18.49 10.20
N VAL A 243 29.95 18.31 9.70
CA VAL A 243 29.55 17.12 8.94
C VAL A 243 30.30 17.03 7.61
N GLN A 244 30.53 18.16 6.93
CA GLN A 244 31.21 18.18 5.64
C GLN A 244 32.75 18.06 5.74
N SER A 245 33.35 18.55 6.83
CA SER A 245 34.82 18.58 6.98
C SER A 245 35.44 17.26 7.48
N HIS A 246 34.64 16.37 8.05
CA HIS A 246 35.13 15.11 8.64
C HIS A 246 34.57 13.89 7.90
N PRO A 247 35.41 12.88 7.55
CA PRO A 247 34.99 11.72 6.78
C PRO A 247 33.89 10.87 7.45
N ASN A 248 33.74 10.95 8.79
CA ASN A 248 32.64 10.31 9.54
C ASN A 248 31.80 11.33 10.34
N GLY A 249 31.76 12.59 9.89
CA GLY A 249 31.12 13.69 10.62
C GLY A 249 29.64 13.43 10.91
N LEU A 250 28.92 12.84 9.94
CA LEU A 250 27.50 12.50 10.09
C LEU A 250 27.25 11.43 11.16
N GLN A 251 28.04 10.35 11.16
CA GLN A 251 27.89 9.26 12.14
C GLN A 251 28.25 9.74 13.55
N ALA A 252 29.30 10.55 13.69
CA ALA A 252 29.67 11.15 14.98
C ALA A 252 28.57 12.09 15.50
N MET A 253 27.98 12.91 14.64
CA MET A 253 26.85 13.77 14.98
C MET A 253 25.65 12.93 15.44
N TYR A 254 25.28 11.88 14.71
CA TYR A 254 24.20 10.99 15.12
C TYR A 254 24.45 10.29 16.45
N ASN A 255 25.69 9.88 16.73
CA ASN A 255 26.03 9.31 18.03
C ASN A 255 25.83 10.33 19.17
N LYS A 256 26.25 11.59 18.98
CA LYS A 256 25.96 12.66 19.95
C LYS A 256 24.45 12.87 20.15
N LEU A 257 23.67 12.90 19.07
CA LEU A 257 22.21 12.99 19.17
C LEU A 257 21.59 11.81 19.92
N LEU A 258 22.12 10.59 19.75
CA LEU A 258 21.68 9.41 20.50
C LEU A 258 22.10 9.45 21.98
N GLU A 259 23.16 10.18 22.34
CA GLU A 259 23.57 10.40 23.73
C GLU A 259 22.63 11.35 24.48
N PHE A 260 21.83 12.14 23.76
CA PHE A 260 20.91 13.09 24.39
C PHE A 260 19.89 12.41 25.32
N VAL A 261 19.23 11.35 24.84
CA VAL A 261 18.16 10.69 25.59
C VAL A 261 18.67 10.03 26.89
N PRO A 262 19.78 9.28 26.90
CA PRO A 262 20.36 8.73 28.13
C PRO A 262 20.83 9.80 29.15
N HIS A 263 21.39 10.92 28.70
CA HIS A 263 22.03 11.90 29.59
C HIS A 263 21.07 13.01 30.04
N HIS A 264 20.31 13.60 29.12
CA HIS A 264 19.49 14.79 29.38
C HIS A 264 18.03 14.47 29.67
N CYS A 265 17.50 13.33 29.19
CA CYS A 265 16.11 12.93 29.47
C CYS A 265 15.95 11.98 30.67
N ARG A 266 17.02 11.74 31.45
CA ARG A 266 16.99 10.78 32.57
C ARG A 266 15.92 11.11 33.62
N LEU A 267 15.85 12.37 34.05
CA LEU A 267 14.86 12.84 35.03
C LEU A 267 13.42 12.67 34.52
N LEU A 268 13.16 13.05 33.26
CA LEU A 268 11.84 12.91 32.64
C LEU A 268 11.42 11.45 32.47
N ARG A 269 12.38 10.56 32.14
CA ARG A 269 12.14 9.12 32.05
C ARG A 269 11.86 8.49 33.42
N GLU A 270 12.51 8.97 34.47
CA GLU A 270 12.25 8.51 35.84
C GLU A 270 10.83 8.86 36.29
N VAL A 271 10.36 10.08 35.97
CA VAL A 271 9.01 10.54 36.35
C VAL A 271 7.89 9.89 35.51
N THR A 272 8.14 9.59 34.23
CA THR A 272 7.13 9.06 33.29
C THR A 272 7.16 7.54 33.12
N GLY A 273 7.98 6.82 33.88
CA GLY A 273 8.05 5.35 33.85
C GLY A 273 8.81 4.77 32.66
N GLY A 274 9.69 5.55 32.03
CA GLY A 274 10.56 5.14 30.93
C GLY A 274 11.79 4.31 31.34
N SER A 275 11.92 3.92 32.62
CA SER A 275 12.97 3.07 33.16
C SER A 275 12.36 1.91 33.95
N ILE A 276 12.95 0.71 33.85
CA ILE A 276 12.38 -0.59 34.29
C ILE A 276 12.41 -0.78 35.83
N SER A 277 12.73 0.23 36.64
CA SER A 277 12.96 0.01 38.08
C SER A 277 11.90 0.61 38.98
N SER A 278 11.23 -0.28 39.70
CA SER A 278 10.47 -0.14 40.95
C SER A 278 8.95 0.01 40.79
N GLU A 279 8.24 -1.08 41.10
CA GLU A 279 6.78 -1.24 41.23
C GLU A 279 6.12 -0.33 42.29
N LYS A 280 6.80 0.72 42.76
CA LYS A 280 6.32 1.69 43.77
C LYS A 280 6.65 3.15 43.45
N ALA A 281 7.11 3.48 42.24
CA ALA A 281 7.26 4.87 41.84
C ALA A 281 5.90 5.47 41.44
N ASP A 282 5.56 6.62 42.00
CA ASP A 282 4.42 7.46 41.61
C ASP A 282 4.66 8.03 40.20
N ILE A 283 4.41 7.19 39.20
CA ILE A 283 4.61 7.49 37.78
C ILE A 283 3.49 8.39 37.29
N VAL A 284 3.84 9.40 36.50
CA VAL A 284 2.87 10.25 35.81
C VAL A 284 2.60 9.68 34.40
N PRO A 285 1.48 8.99 34.17
CA PRO A 285 1.15 8.45 32.85
C PRO A 285 0.74 9.56 31.87
N GLY A 286 0.83 9.26 30.57
CA GLY A 286 0.28 10.12 29.51
C GLY A 286 1.30 10.93 28.70
N TYR A 287 2.58 10.83 29.04
CA TYR A 287 3.67 11.53 28.34
C TYR A 287 4.52 10.58 27.50
N ASP A 288 4.95 11.05 26.34
CA ASP A 288 6.00 10.44 25.54
C ASP A 288 6.95 11.51 24.98
N PHE A 289 7.79 12.05 25.86
CA PHE A 289 8.79 13.06 25.53
C PHE A 289 9.73 12.62 24.39
N LEU A 290 10.03 11.33 24.25
CA LEU A 290 10.90 10.86 23.17
C LEU A 290 10.23 11.08 21.81
N VAL A 291 8.95 10.71 21.70
CA VAL A 291 8.20 10.78 20.44
C VAL A 291 7.72 12.20 20.13
N ASN A 292 7.26 12.93 21.14
CA ASN A 292 6.57 14.22 20.94
C ASN A 292 7.48 15.44 21.17
N SER A 293 8.61 15.29 21.87
CA SER A 293 9.56 16.39 22.12
C SER A 293 10.90 16.18 21.41
N VAL A 294 11.54 15.02 21.63
CA VAL A 294 12.91 14.80 21.17
C VAL A 294 12.97 14.56 19.66
N TRP A 295 12.19 13.59 19.16
CA TRP A 295 12.19 13.23 17.75
C TRP A 295 11.80 14.39 16.81
N PRO A 296 10.73 15.18 17.07
CA PRO A 296 10.35 16.26 16.18
C PRO A 296 11.41 17.36 16.08
N GLU A 297 12.05 17.72 17.19
CA GLU A 297 13.12 18.73 17.21
C GLU A 297 14.39 18.22 16.51
N ILE A 298 14.75 16.95 16.68
CA ILE A 298 15.86 16.34 15.90
C ILE A 298 15.56 16.43 14.40
N VAL A 299 14.37 15.98 13.97
CA VAL A 299 13.99 16.01 12.55
C VAL A 299 13.98 17.43 12.02
N HIS A 300 13.41 18.38 12.76
CA HIS A 300 13.39 19.78 12.38
C HIS A 300 14.80 20.35 12.22
N GLY A 301 15.70 20.11 13.17
CA GLY A 301 17.09 20.54 13.09
C GLY A 301 17.84 19.91 11.91
N LEU A 302 17.63 18.61 11.63
CA LEU A 302 18.22 17.95 10.45
C LEU A 302 17.67 18.52 9.13
N GLU A 303 16.36 18.80 9.06
CA GLU A 303 15.73 19.34 7.86
C GLU A 303 16.12 20.80 7.57
N GLU A 304 16.24 21.63 8.60
CA GLU A 304 16.56 23.06 8.48
C GLU A 304 18.07 23.30 8.31
N LYS A 305 18.91 22.61 9.10
CA LYS A 305 20.36 22.87 9.16
C LYS A 305 21.19 21.98 8.24
N LEU A 306 20.62 20.87 7.76
CA LEU A 306 21.32 19.94 6.85
C LEU A 306 20.48 19.60 5.61
N PRO A 307 20.05 20.58 4.79
CA PRO A 307 19.33 20.29 3.55
C PRO A 307 20.17 19.48 2.55
N SER A 308 21.50 19.63 2.60
CA SER A 308 22.45 18.85 1.78
C SER A 308 22.50 17.36 2.13
N LEU A 309 21.92 16.94 3.26
CA LEU A 309 21.78 15.52 3.65
C LEU A 309 20.89 14.76 2.66
N PHE A 310 19.82 15.41 2.18
CA PHE A 310 18.77 14.78 1.38
C PHE A 310 18.98 14.89 -0.14
N ASN A 311 20.09 15.48 -0.59
CA ASN A 311 20.34 15.76 -2.00
C ASN A 311 20.74 14.46 -2.75
N PRO A 312 19.96 14.01 -3.76
CA PRO A 312 20.26 12.80 -4.53
C PRO A 312 21.32 13.00 -5.62
N GLY A 313 21.86 14.21 -5.80
CA GLY A 313 22.75 14.56 -6.93
C GLY A 313 23.99 13.67 -7.09
N ASN A 314 24.61 13.24 -5.97
CA ASN A 314 25.63 12.19 -5.98
C ASN A 314 25.01 10.92 -5.35
N PRO A 315 24.81 9.85 -6.13
CA PRO A 315 24.09 8.69 -5.64
C PRO A 315 24.90 7.84 -4.65
N ASP A 316 26.24 7.81 -4.73
CA ASP A 316 27.08 7.07 -3.78
C ASP A 316 27.02 7.72 -2.39
N VAL A 317 27.22 9.05 -2.35
CA VAL A 317 27.13 9.85 -1.12
C VAL A 317 25.71 9.82 -0.55
N PHE A 318 24.68 9.87 -1.40
CA PHE A 318 23.29 9.76 -0.97
C PHE A 318 22.99 8.41 -0.32
N HIS A 319 23.47 7.30 -0.90
CA HIS A 319 23.30 5.96 -0.33
C HIS A 319 23.97 5.83 1.05
N GLU A 320 25.21 6.32 1.17
CA GLU A 320 25.96 6.31 2.43
C GLU A 320 25.23 7.13 3.52
N LYS A 321 24.84 8.37 3.19
CA LYS A 321 24.08 9.25 4.07
C LYS A 321 22.75 8.63 4.49
N TYR A 322 22.00 8.07 3.54
CA TYR A 322 20.72 7.40 3.80
C TYR A 322 20.91 6.20 4.74
N THR A 323 21.86 5.32 4.45
CA THR A 323 22.12 4.11 5.25
C THR A 323 22.52 4.46 6.67
N THR A 324 23.41 5.44 6.84
CA THR A 324 23.83 5.96 8.15
C THR A 324 22.65 6.56 8.91
N SER A 325 21.79 7.32 8.23
CA SER A 325 20.60 7.92 8.82
C SER A 325 19.58 6.88 9.26
N MET A 326 19.36 5.83 8.47
CA MET A 326 18.44 4.74 8.82
C MET A 326 18.98 3.89 9.99
N ASP A 327 20.30 3.75 10.12
CA ASP A 327 20.89 3.12 11.32
C ASP A 327 20.69 3.98 12.57
N PHE A 328 20.82 5.31 12.44
CA PHE A 328 20.47 6.25 13.51
C PHE A 328 18.99 6.10 13.92
N VAL A 329 18.05 6.07 12.97
CA VAL A 329 16.62 5.87 13.27
C VAL A 329 16.41 4.54 14.01
N ARG A 330 17.03 3.46 13.56
CA ARG A 330 16.93 2.15 14.22
C ARG A 330 17.48 2.17 15.64
N LYS A 331 18.60 2.87 15.87
CA LYS A 331 19.18 3.04 17.22
C LYS A 331 18.29 3.90 18.11
N PHE A 332 17.66 4.95 17.57
CA PHE A 332 16.71 5.78 18.30
C PHE A 332 15.45 5.00 18.68
N GLU A 333 14.90 4.18 17.77
CA GLU A 333 13.76 3.30 18.06
C GLU A 333 14.05 2.32 19.21
N ARG A 334 15.30 1.87 19.36
CA ARG A 334 15.71 1.00 20.49
C ARG A 334 15.75 1.73 21.83
N GLN A 335 15.80 3.06 21.84
CA GLN A 335 15.75 3.87 23.06
C GLN A 335 14.30 4.10 23.54
N CYS A 336 13.29 3.81 22.71
CA CYS A 336 11.89 3.85 23.12
C CYS A 336 11.61 2.82 24.23
N GLY A 337 10.94 3.23 25.30
CA GLY A 337 10.68 2.36 26.46
C GLY A 337 9.66 1.23 26.24
N SER A 338 8.94 1.22 25.12
CA SER A 338 7.94 0.19 24.81
C SER A 338 7.64 0.05 23.32
N GLN A 339 7.13 -1.10 22.90
CA GLN A 339 6.68 -1.34 21.51
C GLN A 339 5.52 -0.40 21.10
N ALA A 340 4.70 0.01 22.06
CA ALA A 340 3.64 1.00 21.82
C ALA A 340 4.20 2.38 21.49
N SER A 341 5.29 2.79 22.16
CA SER A 341 6.01 4.04 21.86
C SER A 341 6.64 3.99 20.46
N VAL A 342 7.27 2.87 20.07
CA VAL A 342 7.82 2.69 18.71
C VAL A 342 6.72 2.79 17.64
N LYS A 343 5.55 2.18 17.87
CA LYS A 343 4.42 2.32 16.94
C LYS A 343 3.95 3.77 16.81
N ARG A 344 3.90 4.50 17.93
CA ARG A 344 3.53 5.93 17.93
C ARG A 344 4.58 6.79 17.21
N LEU A 345 5.88 6.52 17.43
CA LEU A 345 6.98 7.16 16.70
C LEU A 345 6.83 7.00 15.20
N ARG A 346 6.62 5.76 14.72
CA ARG A 346 6.46 5.48 13.28
C ARG A 346 5.22 6.12 12.66
N SER A 347 4.18 6.37 13.46
CA SER A 347 2.97 7.09 13.02
C SER A 347 3.07 8.62 13.16
N HIS A 348 4.16 9.13 13.75
CA HIS A 348 4.30 10.54 14.04
C HIS A 348 4.52 11.35 12.73
N PRO A 349 3.89 12.53 12.55
CA PRO A 349 4.04 13.32 11.33
C PRO A 349 5.49 13.66 10.96
N SER A 350 6.34 13.97 11.95
CA SER A 350 7.77 14.25 11.69
C SER A 350 8.54 13.00 11.23
N TYR A 351 8.16 11.79 11.66
CA TYR A 351 8.75 10.55 11.17
C TYR A 351 8.42 10.34 9.69
N HIS A 352 7.18 10.62 9.29
CA HIS A 352 6.78 10.59 7.88
C HIS A 352 7.47 11.70 7.07
N SER A 353 7.56 12.93 7.59
CA SER A 353 8.29 14.04 6.94
C SER A 353 9.73 13.65 6.64
N PHE A 354 10.45 13.18 7.66
CA PHE A 354 11.85 12.76 7.53
C PHE A 354 12.04 11.71 6.43
N ASN A 355 11.18 10.68 6.41
CA ASN A 355 11.26 9.63 5.39
C ASN A 355 10.90 10.15 3.99
N ASN A 356 9.90 11.03 3.88
CA ASN A 356 9.46 11.60 2.59
C ASN A 356 10.50 12.56 1.98
N LYS A 357 11.34 13.19 2.80
CA LYS A 357 12.45 14.05 2.33
C LYS A 357 13.50 13.26 1.56
N TRP A 358 13.67 11.98 1.87
CA TRP A 358 14.54 11.09 1.09
C TRP A 358 13.88 10.74 -0.24
N ASN A 359 14.29 11.42 -1.32
CA ASN A 359 13.75 11.19 -2.65
C ASN A 359 14.34 9.92 -3.31
N LEU A 360 13.94 8.77 -2.77
CA LEU A 360 14.33 7.45 -3.27
C LEU A 360 13.95 7.21 -4.75
N PRO A 361 12.82 7.74 -5.27
CA PRO A 361 12.53 7.67 -6.70
C PRO A 361 13.60 8.32 -7.59
N VAL A 362 14.06 9.53 -7.25
CA VAL A 362 15.10 10.24 -8.00
C VAL A 362 16.44 9.52 -7.89
N TYR A 363 16.81 9.05 -6.69
CA TYR A 363 18.01 8.21 -6.52
C TYR A 363 17.97 6.98 -7.43
N PHE A 364 16.84 6.26 -7.44
CA PHE A 364 16.69 5.10 -8.32
C PHE A 364 16.76 5.49 -9.80
N GLN A 365 16.20 6.62 -10.20
CA GLN A 365 16.25 7.09 -11.59
C GLN A 365 17.69 7.37 -12.05
N ILE A 366 18.52 7.98 -11.20
CA ILE A 366 19.93 8.24 -11.49
C ILE A 366 20.68 6.91 -11.65
N ARG A 367 20.50 5.97 -10.71
CA ARG A 367 21.12 4.63 -10.76
C ARG A 367 20.64 3.80 -11.94
N PHE A 368 19.36 3.88 -12.27
CA PHE A 368 18.78 3.24 -13.44
C PHE A 368 19.45 3.76 -14.72
N ARG A 369 19.58 5.08 -14.88
CA ARG A 369 20.23 5.67 -16.05
C ARG A 369 21.72 5.31 -16.13
N GLU A 370 22.40 5.23 -15.00
CA GLU A 370 23.81 4.79 -14.91
C GLU A 370 23.96 3.35 -15.42
N ILE A 371 23.10 2.44 -14.98
CA ILE A 371 23.16 1.02 -15.36
C ILE A 371 22.65 0.81 -16.80
N ALA A 372 21.44 1.28 -17.10
CA ALA A 372 20.82 1.10 -18.41
C ALA A 372 21.59 1.83 -19.51
N GLY A 373 22.14 3.01 -19.24
CA GLY A 373 22.97 3.75 -20.19
C GLY A 373 24.25 3.01 -20.54
N ALA A 374 24.99 2.55 -19.51
CA ALA A 374 26.21 1.77 -19.73
C ALA A 374 25.92 0.42 -20.41
N LEU A 375 24.76 -0.18 -20.12
CA LEU A 375 24.32 -1.42 -20.77
C LEU A 375 23.99 -1.20 -22.25
N GLU A 376 23.19 -0.20 -22.61
CA GLU A 376 22.83 0.06 -24.01
C GLU A 376 24.03 0.49 -24.85
N GLU A 377 25.01 1.20 -24.27
CA GLU A 377 26.28 1.50 -24.94
C GLU A 377 27.08 0.22 -25.25
N ALA A 378 27.08 -0.75 -24.34
CA ALA A 378 27.72 -2.04 -24.55
C ALA A 378 26.92 -2.98 -25.47
N LEU A 379 25.59 -2.83 -25.55
CA LEU A 379 24.70 -3.52 -26.50
C LEU A 379 24.66 -2.81 -27.86
N SER A 380 25.75 -2.14 -28.25
CA SER A 380 25.86 -1.46 -29.53
C SER A 380 25.96 -2.44 -30.71
N ASP A 381 25.90 -1.88 -31.92
CA ASP A 381 25.98 -2.65 -33.15
C ASP A 381 27.32 -3.35 -33.36
N THR A 382 28.39 -2.85 -32.73
CA THR A 382 29.73 -3.44 -32.77
C THR A 382 29.97 -4.34 -31.57
N LEU A 383 30.17 -5.64 -31.81
CA LEU A 383 30.52 -6.60 -30.78
C LEU A 383 32.00 -6.45 -30.40
N GLU A 384 32.26 -5.79 -29.27
CA GLU A 384 33.59 -5.63 -28.69
C GLU A 384 33.99 -6.81 -27.80
N GLU A 385 35.29 -7.11 -27.75
CA GLU A 385 35.85 -8.12 -26.84
C GLU A 385 35.81 -7.63 -25.39
N ALA A 386 35.61 -8.56 -24.46
CA ALA A 386 35.59 -8.27 -23.04
C ALA A 386 36.97 -7.85 -22.52
N PRO A 387 37.02 -7.06 -21.42
CA PRO A 387 38.28 -6.65 -20.80
C PRO A 387 39.12 -7.85 -20.30
N ALA A 388 40.45 -7.68 -20.30
CA ALA A 388 41.39 -8.71 -19.86
C ALA A 388 41.10 -9.16 -18.41
N GLY A 389 40.85 -10.47 -18.23
CA GLY A 389 40.45 -11.06 -16.95
C GLY A 389 38.95 -11.29 -16.78
N SER A 390 38.11 -10.87 -17.74
CA SER A 390 36.69 -11.23 -17.78
C SER A 390 36.48 -12.73 -17.95
N SER A 391 35.42 -13.25 -17.33
CA SER A 391 34.94 -14.61 -17.56
C SER A 391 34.21 -14.78 -18.90
N TYR A 392 33.81 -13.68 -19.53
CA TYR A 392 33.09 -13.64 -20.80
C TYR A 392 34.00 -13.20 -21.94
N CYS A 393 33.62 -13.57 -23.17
CA CYS A 393 34.32 -13.20 -24.40
C CYS A 393 33.91 -11.82 -24.91
N LEU A 394 32.65 -11.43 -24.73
CA LEU A 394 32.09 -10.18 -25.24
C LEU A 394 31.85 -9.15 -24.13
N LEU A 395 32.11 -7.87 -24.46
CA LEU A 395 31.82 -6.74 -23.58
C LEU A 395 30.33 -6.68 -23.22
N ALA A 396 29.45 -6.95 -24.20
CA ALA A 396 28.00 -6.97 -24.01
C ALA A 396 27.57 -7.90 -22.86
N THR A 397 28.00 -9.16 -22.90
CA THR A 397 27.66 -10.16 -21.86
C THR A 397 28.32 -9.82 -20.53
N HIS A 398 29.56 -9.35 -20.55
CA HIS A 398 30.26 -8.87 -19.35
C HIS A 398 29.47 -7.75 -18.66
N MET A 399 28.99 -6.77 -19.43
CA MET A 399 28.24 -5.62 -18.90
C MET A 399 26.85 -6.02 -18.37
N VAL A 400 26.18 -6.99 -18.99
CA VAL A 400 24.95 -7.61 -18.47
C VAL A 400 25.19 -8.19 -17.08
N TRP A 401 26.21 -9.04 -16.95
CA TRP A 401 26.54 -9.69 -15.68
C TRP A 401 26.94 -8.68 -14.60
N MET A 402 27.84 -7.75 -14.93
CA MET A 402 28.26 -6.69 -14.01
C MET A 402 27.10 -5.80 -13.57
N SER A 403 26.17 -5.49 -14.48
CA SER A 403 24.95 -4.72 -14.16
C SER A 403 24.04 -5.46 -13.19
N LEU A 404 23.87 -6.78 -13.36
CA LEU A 404 23.11 -7.63 -12.44
C LEU A 404 23.77 -7.70 -11.06
N LEU A 405 25.08 -7.89 -10.99
CA LEU A 405 25.82 -7.87 -9.72
C LEU A 405 25.71 -6.50 -9.03
N LYS A 406 25.86 -5.42 -9.80
CA LYS A 406 25.77 -4.04 -9.28
C LYS A 406 24.38 -3.75 -8.69
N CYS A 407 23.31 -4.25 -9.31
CA CYS A 407 21.92 -4.16 -8.83
C CYS A 407 21.75 -4.59 -7.37
N TRP A 408 22.52 -5.59 -6.95
CA TRP A 408 22.42 -6.21 -5.65
C TRP A 408 23.68 -6.03 -4.80
N SER A 409 24.57 -5.11 -5.17
CA SER A 409 25.72 -4.71 -4.36
C SER A 409 25.28 -3.97 -3.08
N ASP A 410 26.08 -4.04 -2.02
CA ASP A 410 25.78 -3.33 -0.76
C ASP A 410 25.81 -1.80 -0.90
N GLN A 411 26.54 -1.30 -1.90
CA GLN A 411 26.69 0.13 -2.19
C GLN A 411 25.50 0.72 -2.95
N MET A 412 24.64 -0.11 -3.55
CA MET A 412 23.48 0.36 -4.30
C MET A 412 22.16 -0.12 -3.71
N PHE A 413 22.15 -1.31 -3.11
CA PHE A 413 20.95 -1.93 -2.59
C PHE A 413 20.35 -1.10 -1.44
N LEU A 414 19.08 -0.74 -1.60
CA LEU A 414 18.26 -0.15 -0.55
C LEU A 414 17.01 -1.03 -0.36
N PRO A 415 16.68 -1.44 0.87
CA PRO A 415 15.53 -2.30 1.14
C PRO A 415 14.21 -1.83 0.53
N LEU A 416 13.93 -0.52 0.62
CA LEU A 416 12.69 0.08 0.08
C LEU A 416 12.61 0.05 -1.46
N LEU A 417 13.75 -0.10 -2.14
CA LEU A 417 13.86 -0.15 -3.60
C LEU A 417 14.02 -1.57 -4.14
N ALA A 418 13.97 -2.60 -3.30
CA ALA A 418 14.14 -3.99 -3.70
C ALA A 418 13.21 -4.40 -4.87
N HIS A 419 11.95 -3.96 -4.84
CA HIS A 419 10.99 -4.22 -5.93
C HIS A 419 11.41 -3.60 -7.27
N ARG A 420 12.04 -2.42 -7.27
CA ARG A 420 12.51 -1.74 -8.49
C ARG A 420 13.81 -2.33 -9.01
N LEU A 421 14.73 -2.67 -8.11
CA LEU A 421 15.99 -3.34 -8.45
C LEU A 421 15.74 -4.74 -9.02
N TRP A 422 14.75 -5.44 -8.47
CA TRP A 422 14.28 -6.71 -9.02
C TRP A 422 13.72 -6.55 -10.43
N LYS A 423 12.81 -5.58 -10.64
CA LYS A 423 12.29 -5.27 -11.97
C LYS A 423 13.42 -4.97 -12.96
N LEU A 424 14.41 -4.15 -12.56
CA LEU A 424 15.57 -3.83 -13.39
C LEU A 424 16.39 -5.08 -13.74
N SER A 425 16.58 -6.00 -12.80
CA SER A 425 17.31 -7.26 -13.04
C SER A 425 16.65 -8.09 -14.15
N LEU A 426 15.32 -8.22 -14.11
CA LEU A 426 14.57 -8.91 -15.16
C LEU A 426 14.58 -8.16 -16.49
N GLN A 427 14.52 -6.83 -16.46
CA GLN A 427 14.61 -6.00 -17.67
C GLN A 427 15.97 -6.13 -18.36
N ILE A 428 17.06 -6.22 -17.60
CA ILE A 428 18.42 -6.45 -18.13
C ILE A 428 18.46 -7.80 -18.87
N LEU A 429 17.97 -8.87 -18.25
CA LEU A 429 17.92 -10.20 -18.87
C LEU A 429 17.03 -10.23 -20.11
N ALA A 430 15.85 -9.61 -20.06
CA ALA A 430 14.94 -9.54 -21.18
C ALA A 430 15.53 -8.73 -22.35
N ARG A 431 16.18 -7.59 -22.07
CA ARG A 431 16.84 -6.78 -23.10
C ARG A 431 18.00 -7.53 -23.75
N TYR A 432 18.78 -8.27 -22.97
CA TYR A 432 19.84 -9.12 -23.51
C TYR A 432 19.27 -10.23 -24.41
N SER A 433 18.18 -10.89 -24.01
CA SER A 433 17.49 -11.88 -24.86
C SER A 433 17.07 -11.30 -26.22
N VAL A 434 16.49 -10.09 -26.22
CA VAL A 434 16.14 -9.37 -27.46
C VAL A 434 17.37 -9.07 -28.31
N PHE A 435 18.44 -8.56 -27.69
CA PHE A 435 19.71 -8.28 -28.37
C PHE A 435 20.31 -9.54 -29.02
N ILE A 436 20.31 -10.68 -28.33
CA ILE A 436 20.78 -11.95 -28.89
C ILE A 436 19.92 -12.38 -30.07
N GLY A 437 18.61 -12.16 -30.01
CA GLY A 437 17.70 -12.35 -31.14
C GLY A 437 18.07 -11.48 -32.35
N GLU A 438 18.34 -10.19 -32.14
CA GLU A 438 18.77 -9.24 -33.18
C GLU A 438 20.10 -9.66 -33.83
N VAL A 439 21.09 -10.00 -33.00
CA VAL A 439 22.42 -10.48 -33.41
C VAL A 439 22.30 -11.79 -34.20
N SER A 440 21.39 -12.68 -33.81
CA SER A 440 21.14 -13.96 -34.49
C SER A 440 20.55 -13.80 -35.90
N VAL A 441 20.14 -12.59 -36.32
CA VAL A 441 19.60 -12.30 -37.67
C VAL A 441 20.55 -11.45 -38.55
N ARG A 442 21.57 -10.79 -37.98
CA ARG A 442 22.57 -9.97 -38.73
C ARG A 442 23.45 -10.73 -39.73
N PRO A 443 23.64 -10.30 -40.99
CA PRO A 443 24.36 -11.07 -42.03
C PRO A 443 25.80 -11.42 -41.64
N VAL A 444 26.28 -12.62 -42.01
CA VAL A 444 27.66 -13.05 -41.70
C VAL A 444 28.63 -12.55 -42.77
N SER A 445 29.70 -11.87 -42.37
CA SER A 445 30.77 -11.48 -43.30
C SER A 445 31.72 -12.64 -43.54
N SER A 446 31.80 -13.10 -44.79
CA SER A 446 32.81 -14.06 -45.24
C SER A 446 34.16 -13.35 -45.41
N GLU A 447 35.00 -13.38 -44.36
CA GLU A 447 36.41 -13.00 -44.47
C GLU A 447 37.19 -14.04 -45.28
N ASN A 448 36.98 -14.07 -46.59
CA ASN A 448 37.88 -14.71 -47.55
C ASN A 448 37.56 -14.13 -48.92
N ILE A 449 38.16 -12.98 -49.26
CA ILE A 449 38.67 -12.59 -50.59
C ILE A 449 39.03 -11.08 -50.56
N LYS A 450 40.36 -10.82 -50.65
CA LYS A 450 41.10 -9.59 -51.04
C LYS A 450 41.94 -8.91 -49.96
N GLU A 451 43.19 -9.34 -49.92
CA GLU A 451 44.31 -8.40 -49.77
C GLU A 451 44.30 -7.34 -50.90
N SER A 452 44.74 -6.13 -50.53
CA SER A 452 45.13 -4.98 -51.38
C SER A 452 44.05 -4.08 -51.99
N LYS A 453 43.78 -2.92 -51.34
CA LYS A 453 44.21 -1.57 -51.82
C LYS A 453 43.70 -0.42 -50.92
N LYS A 454 44.69 0.29 -50.34
CA LYS A 454 44.82 1.73 -50.02
C LYS A 454 43.61 2.57 -49.56
N SER A 455 43.84 3.17 -48.39
CA SER A 455 43.25 4.34 -47.74
C SER A 455 43.08 5.63 -48.59
N ALA A 456 42.00 6.38 -48.33
CA ALA A 456 41.99 7.84 -48.11
C ALA A 456 40.60 8.34 -47.60
N PRO A 457 40.51 9.51 -46.93
CA PRO A 457 39.54 9.78 -45.86
C PRO A 457 38.47 10.84 -46.18
N ALA A 458 37.32 10.76 -45.52
CA ALA A 458 36.34 11.86 -45.35
C ALA A 458 35.38 11.44 -44.22
N GLY A 459 34.96 12.24 -43.24
CA GLY A 459 35.11 13.64 -42.90
C GLY A 459 34.12 13.86 -41.75
N ARG A 460 34.58 14.39 -40.61
CA ARG A 460 33.75 14.69 -39.43
C ARG A 460 32.59 15.61 -39.78
N LYS A 461 31.37 15.25 -39.39
CA LYS A 461 30.32 16.21 -39.05
C LYS A 461 29.64 15.78 -37.74
N GLU A 462 29.85 16.63 -36.75
CA GLU A 462 29.14 16.67 -35.48
C GLU A 462 27.66 17.00 -35.72
N SER A 463 26.76 16.37 -34.95
CA SER A 463 25.40 16.88 -34.75
C SER A 463 24.92 16.56 -33.34
N SER A 464 25.14 17.56 -32.48
CA SER A 464 24.33 18.08 -31.39
C SER A 464 23.17 17.25 -30.80
N VAL A 465 23.27 17.06 -29.49
CA VAL A 465 22.25 16.69 -28.51
C VAL A 465 21.18 17.78 -28.37
N SER A 466 19.91 17.39 -28.29
CA SER A 466 18.88 18.13 -27.54
C SER A 466 17.93 17.16 -26.84
N LEU A 467 17.93 17.20 -25.51
CA LEU A 467 17.08 16.48 -24.58
C LEU A 467 15.74 17.20 -24.40
N HIS A 468 14.63 16.47 -24.37
CA HIS A 468 13.57 16.62 -23.36
C HIS A 468 12.70 15.35 -23.26
N PRO A 469 12.17 15.02 -22.06
CA PRO A 469 11.53 13.73 -21.78
C PRO A 469 10.00 13.81 -21.90
N SER A 470 9.38 12.81 -22.50
CA SER A 470 7.92 12.60 -22.46
C SER A 470 7.63 11.16 -22.11
N GLU A 471 6.86 10.96 -21.04
CA GLU A 471 6.27 9.69 -20.65
C GLU A 471 5.15 9.27 -21.63
N ASP A 472 4.95 7.95 -21.72
CA ASP A 472 3.79 7.23 -22.24
C ASP A 472 3.34 7.45 -23.71
N GLN A 473 3.58 6.42 -24.54
CA GLN A 473 2.51 5.56 -25.08
C GLN A 473 3.11 4.47 -25.98
N GLY A 474 2.64 3.24 -25.79
CA GLY A 474 2.93 2.14 -26.69
C GLY A 474 2.34 2.39 -28.08
N ASN A 475 3.19 2.39 -29.09
CA ASN A 475 2.87 1.76 -30.37
C ASN A 475 4.16 1.48 -31.14
N GLY A 476 4.35 0.23 -31.54
CA GLY A 476 5.48 -0.18 -32.36
C GLY A 476 5.45 0.50 -33.72
N SER A 477 6.56 1.14 -34.07
CA SER A 477 6.95 1.33 -35.45
C SER A 477 8.48 1.20 -35.50
N PHE A 478 8.94 0.08 -36.05
CA PHE A 478 10.34 -0.15 -36.37
C PHE A 478 10.77 0.82 -37.48
N PRO A 479 11.91 1.52 -37.37
CA PRO A 479 12.51 2.13 -38.53
C PRO A 479 13.18 1.03 -39.37
N GLU A 480 12.44 0.46 -40.32
CA GLU A 480 13.01 -0.32 -41.42
C GLU A 480 13.94 0.58 -42.26
N ASN A 481 15.12 0.04 -42.62
CA ASN A 481 16.15 0.56 -43.53
C ASN A 481 17.38 1.28 -42.93
N GLN A 482 18.05 0.63 -41.98
CA GLN A 482 19.53 0.70 -41.92
C GLN A 482 20.10 -0.69 -42.26
N PRO A 483 21.17 -0.79 -43.09
CA PRO A 483 21.79 -2.08 -43.35
C PRO A 483 22.35 -2.66 -42.05
N LEU A 484 21.87 -3.83 -41.64
CA LEU A 484 22.33 -4.52 -40.44
C LEU A 484 23.86 -4.72 -40.51
N PRO A 485 24.61 -4.41 -39.44
CA PRO A 485 26.05 -4.62 -39.41
C PRO A 485 26.37 -6.10 -39.62
N SER A 486 27.43 -6.40 -40.38
CA SER A 486 27.85 -7.78 -40.59
C SER A 486 28.57 -8.34 -39.36
N ILE A 487 28.28 -9.58 -38.98
CA ILE A 487 28.94 -10.29 -37.87
C ILE A 487 29.98 -11.27 -38.42
N SER A 488 31.11 -11.42 -37.73
CA SER A 488 32.11 -12.46 -38.03
C SER A 488 31.75 -13.83 -37.43
N SER A 489 32.20 -14.91 -38.05
CA SER A 489 32.01 -16.29 -37.55
C SER A 489 32.53 -16.48 -36.12
N THR A 490 33.65 -15.82 -35.78
CA THR A 490 34.26 -15.85 -34.45
C THR A 490 33.36 -15.19 -33.39
N GLN A 491 32.75 -14.04 -33.72
CA GLN A 491 31.81 -13.35 -32.84
C GLN A 491 30.53 -14.18 -32.59
N LEU A 492 29.98 -14.87 -33.59
CA LEU A 492 28.83 -15.76 -33.38
C LEU A 492 29.14 -16.89 -32.40
N VAL A 493 30.33 -17.48 -32.50
CA VAL A 493 30.80 -18.50 -31.57
C VAL A 493 30.95 -17.94 -30.15
N TYR A 494 31.49 -16.73 -30.00
CA TYR A 494 31.60 -16.05 -28.71
C TYR A 494 30.23 -15.71 -28.09
N VAL A 495 29.26 -15.26 -28.89
CA VAL A 495 27.88 -15.04 -28.44
C VAL A 495 27.29 -16.33 -27.86
N ALA A 496 27.49 -17.45 -28.53
CA ALA A 496 26.96 -18.74 -28.11
C ALA A 496 27.63 -19.27 -26.83
N ALA A 497 28.96 -19.11 -26.71
CA ALA A 497 29.72 -19.48 -25.51
C ALA A 497 29.31 -18.63 -24.30
N ASP A 498 29.18 -17.32 -24.49
CA ASP A 498 28.78 -16.38 -23.46
C ASP A 498 27.34 -16.61 -22.98
N LEU A 499 26.42 -16.92 -23.92
CA LEU A 499 25.03 -17.21 -23.62
C LEU A 499 24.87 -18.49 -22.77
N ASP A 500 25.58 -19.57 -23.13
CA ASP A 500 25.61 -20.81 -22.36
C ASP A 500 26.17 -20.58 -20.95
N LYS A 501 27.27 -19.82 -20.85
CA LYS A 501 27.86 -19.46 -19.57
C LYS A 501 26.96 -18.59 -18.71
N LEU A 502 26.29 -17.60 -19.29
CA LEU A 502 25.35 -16.74 -18.56
C LEU A 502 24.20 -17.56 -17.98
N GLN A 503 23.64 -18.50 -18.75
CA GLN A 503 22.56 -19.38 -18.28
C GLN A 503 22.96 -20.27 -17.11
N ASP A 504 24.22 -20.71 -17.05
CA ASP A 504 24.76 -21.47 -15.92
C ASP A 504 24.91 -20.61 -14.65
N GLN A 505 25.14 -19.30 -14.79
CA GLN A 505 25.38 -18.38 -13.67
C GLN A 505 24.12 -17.66 -13.17
N ILE A 506 23.00 -17.69 -13.91
CA ILE A 506 21.70 -17.15 -13.46
C ILE A 506 21.27 -17.67 -12.06
N PRO A 507 21.45 -18.96 -11.70
CA PRO A 507 21.16 -19.46 -10.36
C PRO A 507 21.94 -18.75 -9.24
N ASP A 508 23.18 -18.31 -9.49
CA ASP A 508 24.01 -17.61 -8.50
C ASP A 508 23.38 -16.25 -8.10
N ILE A 509 22.64 -15.62 -9.02
CA ILE A 509 21.89 -14.40 -8.74
C ILE A 509 20.79 -14.67 -7.70
N LEU A 510 20.12 -15.82 -7.79
CA LEU A 510 19.08 -16.18 -6.81
C LEU A 510 19.68 -16.33 -5.41
N GLU A 511 20.87 -16.95 -5.30
CA GLU A 511 21.58 -17.07 -4.03
C GLU A 511 21.98 -15.72 -3.43
N MET A 512 22.33 -14.75 -4.27
CA MET A 512 22.64 -13.37 -3.85
C MET A 512 21.40 -12.61 -3.37
N ILE A 513 20.28 -12.76 -4.07
CA ILE A 513 19.04 -12.01 -3.81
C ILE A 513 18.31 -12.51 -2.57
N LYS A 514 18.29 -13.83 -2.36
CA LYS A 514 17.56 -14.50 -1.29
C LYS A 514 17.81 -13.90 0.11
N PRO A 515 19.06 -13.78 0.61
CA PRO A 515 19.31 -13.24 1.94
C PRO A 515 18.85 -11.77 2.07
N LYS A 516 19.00 -10.97 1.01
CA LYS A 516 18.61 -9.56 1.01
C LYS A 516 17.09 -9.37 1.07
N LEU A 517 16.33 -10.26 0.45
CA LEU A 517 14.86 -10.22 0.50
C LEU A 517 14.28 -10.83 1.77
N GLU A 518 14.92 -11.86 2.31
CA GLU A 518 14.55 -12.43 3.61
C GLU A 518 14.70 -11.38 4.73
N MET A 519 15.76 -10.55 4.69
CA MET A 519 15.93 -9.42 5.62
C MET A 519 14.78 -8.39 5.57
N ILE A 520 14.08 -8.28 4.44
CA ILE A 520 12.93 -7.38 4.25
C ILE A 520 11.62 -8.05 4.74
N GLY A 521 11.68 -9.34 5.07
CA GLY A 521 10.51 -10.14 5.44
C GLY A 521 9.73 -10.67 4.24
N PHE A 522 10.34 -10.73 3.05
CA PHE A 522 9.75 -11.34 1.87
C PHE A 522 9.76 -12.87 2.00
N LYS A 523 8.61 -13.51 1.74
CA LYS A 523 8.42 -14.96 1.99
C LYS A 523 8.32 -15.81 0.72
N ASN A 524 7.91 -15.23 -0.41
CA ASN A 524 7.57 -15.98 -1.62
C ASN A 524 8.77 -16.17 -2.55
N VAL A 525 9.84 -16.81 -2.06
CA VAL A 525 11.08 -17.05 -2.83
C VAL A 525 10.82 -17.88 -4.10
N SER A 526 9.79 -18.74 -4.09
CA SER A 526 9.37 -19.53 -5.26
C SER A 526 8.97 -18.68 -6.47
N CYS A 527 8.32 -17.54 -6.26
CA CYS A 527 7.95 -16.63 -7.35
C CYS A 527 9.18 -16.00 -8.02
N ILE A 528 10.24 -15.75 -7.25
CA ILE A 528 11.49 -15.17 -7.74
C ILE A 528 12.27 -16.20 -8.54
N ALA A 529 12.36 -17.43 -8.02
CA ALA A 529 12.94 -18.54 -8.74
C ALA A 529 12.20 -18.81 -10.08
N GLY A 530 10.86 -18.81 -10.06
CA GLY A 530 10.05 -18.97 -11.27
C GLY A 530 10.32 -17.89 -12.32
N ALA A 531 10.39 -16.62 -11.93
CA ALA A 531 10.67 -15.53 -12.86
C ALA A 531 12.11 -15.56 -13.44
N LEU A 532 13.09 -16.07 -12.70
CA LEU A 532 14.43 -16.32 -13.24
C LEU A 532 14.44 -17.50 -14.19
N GLU A 533 13.65 -18.53 -13.93
CA GLU A 533 13.48 -19.65 -14.86
C GLU A 533 12.79 -19.19 -16.15
N ASP A 534 11.79 -18.31 -16.07
CA ASP A 534 11.18 -17.67 -17.25
C ASP A 534 12.20 -16.84 -18.05
N SER A 535 13.11 -16.15 -17.36
CA SER A 535 14.19 -15.39 -18.01
C SER A 535 15.21 -16.35 -18.67
N LYS A 536 15.54 -17.46 -18.02
CA LYS A 536 16.42 -18.49 -18.55
C LYS A 536 15.81 -19.17 -19.76
N THR A 537 14.53 -19.52 -19.73
CA THR A 537 13.81 -20.11 -20.87
C THR A 537 13.73 -19.14 -22.05
N SER A 538 13.54 -17.84 -21.80
CA SER A 538 13.62 -16.81 -22.86
C SER A 538 14.98 -16.81 -23.56
N LEU A 539 16.08 -16.90 -22.81
CA LEU A 539 17.44 -16.99 -23.35
C LEU A 539 17.67 -18.33 -24.10
N SER A 540 17.16 -19.43 -23.56
CA SER A 540 17.22 -20.76 -24.20
C SER A 540 16.52 -20.78 -25.56
N ASN A 541 15.45 -20.01 -25.73
CA ASN A 541 14.74 -19.93 -27.01
C ASN A 541 15.58 -19.30 -28.14
N CYS A 542 16.63 -18.54 -27.81
CA CYS A 542 17.56 -17.98 -28.80
C CYS A 542 18.61 -19.01 -29.29
N VAL A 543 18.90 -20.03 -28.47
CA VAL A 543 19.97 -21.02 -28.74
C VAL A 543 19.77 -21.79 -30.06
N PRO A 544 18.57 -22.30 -30.39
CA PRO A 544 18.37 -23.04 -31.65
C PRO A 544 18.65 -22.21 -32.90
N THR A 545 18.19 -20.95 -32.92
CA THR A 545 18.40 -20.03 -34.04
C THR A 545 19.88 -19.72 -34.24
N LEU A 546 20.59 -19.47 -33.14
CA LEU A 546 22.04 -19.23 -33.15
C LEU A 546 22.82 -20.47 -33.62
N ASN A 547 22.46 -21.66 -33.12
CA ASN A 547 23.07 -22.93 -33.51
C ASN A 547 22.89 -23.23 -35.00
N ASN A 548 21.67 -23.10 -35.52
CA ASN A 548 21.38 -23.31 -36.94
C ASN A 548 22.20 -22.36 -37.82
N ARG A 549 22.40 -21.12 -37.36
CA ARG A 549 23.18 -20.14 -38.09
C ARG A 549 24.67 -20.46 -38.12
N ILE A 550 25.24 -20.90 -37.01
CA ILE A 550 26.64 -21.33 -36.93
C ILE A 550 26.84 -22.57 -37.82
N ILE A 551 25.90 -23.52 -37.79
CA ILE A 551 25.91 -24.70 -38.67
C ILE A 551 25.88 -24.29 -40.16
N GLN A 552 25.00 -23.36 -40.52
CA GLN A 552 24.88 -22.86 -41.90
C GLN A 552 26.17 -22.16 -42.37
N ASP A 553 26.75 -21.28 -41.54
CA ASP A 553 28.00 -20.57 -41.87
C ASP A 553 29.19 -21.53 -42.03
N LEU A 554 29.31 -22.51 -41.14
CA LEU A 554 30.32 -23.58 -41.23
C LEU A 554 30.13 -24.44 -42.48
N SER A 555 28.88 -24.78 -42.80
CA SER A 555 28.50 -25.56 -43.99
C SER A 555 28.79 -24.80 -45.28
N GLU A 556 28.41 -23.53 -45.39
CA GLU A 556 28.69 -22.68 -46.57
C GLU A 556 30.19 -22.44 -46.77
N SER A 557 30.92 -22.23 -45.67
CA SER A 557 32.38 -22.11 -45.67
C SER A 557 33.09 -23.38 -46.12
N SER A 558 32.58 -24.57 -45.76
CA SER A 558 33.09 -25.86 -46.25
C SER A 558 32.72 -26.09 -47.72
N PHE A 559 31.45 -25.85 -48.06
CA PHE A 559 30.88 -26.12 -49.38
C PHE A 559 31.54 -25.30 -50.49
N THR A 560 31.94 -24.05 -50.21
CA THR A 560 32.68 -23.21 -51.16
C THR A 560 33.97 -23.88 -51.65
N TYR A 561 34.68 -24.63 -50.79
CA TYR A 561 35.84 -25.41 -51.20
C TYR A 561 35.45 -26.76 -51.84
N LEU A 562 34.39 -27.41 -51.35
CA LEU A 562 33.88 -28.68 -51.91
C LEU A 562 33.37 -28.56 -53.34
N LYS A 563 32.90 -27.39 -53.80
CA LYS A 563 32.57 -27.14 -55.22
C LYS A 563 33.72 -27.48 -56.17
N SER A 564 34.97 -27.36 -55.71
CA SER A 564 36.16 -27.73 -56.48
C SER A 564 36.22 -29.22 -56.83
N ALA A 565 35.49 -30.08 -56.11
CA ALA A 565 35.35 -31.50 -56.41
C ALA A 565 34.68 -31.75 -57.77
N LEU A 566 33.78 -30.85 -58.21
CA LEU A 566 33.11 -30.95 -59.52
C LEU A 566 34.08 -30.76 -60.70
N GLU A 567 35.24 -30.12 -60.47
CA GLU A 567 36.29 -29.95 -61.47
C GLU A 567 37.24 -31.17 -61.55
N VAL A 568 37.18 -32.10 -60.59
CA VAL A 568 38.06 -33.29 -60.54
C VAL A 568 37.87 -34.19 -61.78
N PRO A 569 36.64 -34.53 -62.23
CA PRO A 569 36.47 -35.30 -63.46
C PRO A 569 37.07 -34.62 -64.70
N ARG A 570 37.07 -33.28 -64.76
CA ARG A 570 37.67 -32.52 -65.88
C ARG A 570 39.19 -32.57 -65.85
N LEU A 571 39.79 -32.65 -64.67
CA LEU A 571 41.25 -32.71 -64.49
C LEU A 571 41.88 -34.06 -64.87
N TYR A 572 41.08 -35.14 -64.87
CA TYR A 572 41.55 -36.51 -65.11
C TYR A 572 40.93 -37.20 -66.35
N ARG A 573 39.75 -36.75 -66.85
CA ARG A 573 39.20 -37.29 -68.10
C ARG A 573 40.10 -36.93 -69.28
N ARG A 574 40.52 -37.95 -70.03
CA ARG A 574 41.36 -37.83 -71.25
C ARG A 574 42.77 -37.28 -71.01
N THR A 575 43.28 -37.38 -69.79
CA THR A 575 44.68 -37.11 -69.45
C THR A 575 45.37 -38.41 -69.02
N ASN A 576 46.57 -38.73 -69.51
CA ASN A 576 47.39 -39.86 -69.05
C ASN A 576 48.02 -39.60 -67.65
N LYS A 577 47.28 -38.95 -66.74
CA LYS A 577 47.74 -38.70 -65.36
C LYS A 577 47.54 -39.95 -64.51
N GLU A 578 48.54 -40.27 -63.70
CA GLU A 578 48.49 -41.37 -62.74
C GLU A 578 47.40 -41.15 -61.68
N VAL A 579 46.92 -42.25 -61.08
CA VAL A 579 45.90 -42.23 -60.04
C VAL A 579 46.44 -41.45 -58.82
N PRO A 580 45.68 -40.48 -58.26
CA PRO A 580 46.18 -39.70 -57.14
C PRO A 580 46.46 -40.56 -55.90
N THR A 581 47.68 -40.45 -55.36
CA THR A 581 48.13 -41.09 -54.11
C THR A 581 48.08 -40.14 -52.89
N LYS A 582 47.77 -38.86 -53.10
CA LYS A 582 47.65 -37.83 -52.06
C LYS A 582 46.26 -37.18 -52.11
N ALA A 583 45.79 -36.72 -50.96
CA ALA A 583 44.52 -36.00 -50.87
C ALA A 583 44.54 -34.72 -51.73
N SER A 584 43.40 -34.42 -52.37
CA SER A 584 43.25 -33.21 -53.17
C SER A 584 43.31 -31.96 -52.28
N PRO A 585 43.95 -30.86 -52.72
CA PRO A 585 44.19 -29.67 -51.89
C PRO A 585 42.90 -28.98 -51.41
N TYR A 586 41.78 -29.18 -52.10
CA TYR A 586 40.49 -28.64 -51.67
C TYR A 586 39.94 -29.35 -50.41
N VAL A 587 40.33 -30.60 -50.14
CA VAL A 587 39.86 -31.37 -48.97
C VAL A 587 40.41 -30.77 -47.68
N ASP A 588 41.69 -30.41 -47.68
CA ASP A 588 42.33 -29.75 -46.54
C ASP A 588 41.72 -28.37 -46.29
N SER A 589 41.41 -27.64 -47.38
CA SER A 589 40.74 -26.33 -47.29
C SER A 589 39.28 -26.43 -46.80
N ALA A 590 38.55 -27.47 -47.19
CA ALA A 590 37.18 -27.72 -46.75
C ALA A 590 37.09 -28.18 -45.29
N LEU A 591 38.11 -28.88 -44.78
CA LEU A 591 38.16 -29.34 -43.39
C LEU A 591 38.68 -28.28 -42.42
N LYS A 592 39.35 -27.23 -42.92
CA LYS A 592 39.94 -26.15 -42.11
C LYS A 592 38.96 -25.43 -41.17
N PRO A 593 37.72 -25.09 -41.57
CA PRO A 593 36.73 -24.48 -40.65
C PRO A 593 36.37 -25.40 -39.47
N PHE A 594 36.21 -26.70 -39.72
CA PHE A 594 35.92 -27.69 -38.67
C PHE A 594 37.10 -27.89 -37.73
N TYR A 595 38.33 -27.92 -38.28
CA TYR A 595 39.56 -28.03 -37.49
C TYR A 595 39.76 -26.80 -36.58
N ARG A 596 39.44 -25.59 -37.08
CA ARG A 596 39.45 -24.36 -36.27
C ARG A 596 38.43 -24.43 -35.15
N LEU A 597 37.19 -24.79 -35.44
CA LEU A 597 36.14 -24.95 -34.43
C LEU A 597 36.57 -25.91 -33.31
N GLN A 598 37.14 -27.06 -33.67
CA GLN A 598 37.52 -28.11 -32.71
C GLN A 598 38.73 -27.74 -31.85
N ASN A 599 39.70 -26.99 -32.38
CA ASN A 599 40.98 -26.75 -31.71
C ASN A 599 41.10 -25.34 -31.11
N GLU A 600 40.62 -24.31 -31.80
CA GLU A 600 40.74 -22.91 -31.33
C GLU A 600 39.71 -22.60 -30.25
N TYR A 601 38.51 -23.19 -30.30
CA TYR A 601 37.41 -22.91 -29.36
C TYR A 601 37.21 -24.00 -28.30
N LYS A 602 38.12 -24.98 -28.21
CA LYS A 602 38.04 -26.11 -27.28
C LYS A 602 37.99 -25.69 -25.81
N ALA A 603 38.63 -24.57 -25.47
CA ALA A 603 38.67 -24.02 -24.13
C ALA A 603 37.46 -23.13 -23.80
N THR A 604 36.73 -22.67 -24.82
CA THR A 604 35.67 -21.66 -24.70
C THR A 604 34.27 -22.28 -24.76
N LEU A 605 34.09 -23.35 -25.54
CA LEU A 605 32.82 -24.04 -25.74
C LEU A 605 32.77 -25.39 -25.02
N LYS A 606 31.56 -25.79 -24.56
CA LYS A 606 31.32 -27.14 -24.06
C LYS A 606 31.45 -28.17 -25.20
N GLN A 607 32.10 -29.31 -24.93
CA GLN A 607 32.26 -30.43 -25.87
C GLN A 607 30.97 -30.88 -26.59
N PRO A 608 29.80 -31.06 -25.92
CA PRO A 608 28.58 -31.46 -26.61
C PRO A 608 28.11 -30.46 -27.68
N MET A 609 28.35 -29.16 -27.46
CA MET A 609 27.98 -28.10 -28.39
C MET A 609 28.84 -28.12 -29.66
N ILE A 610 30.15 -28.36 -29.50
CA ILE A 610 31.08 -28.56 -30.62
C ILE A 610 30.67 -29.79 -31.44
N HIS A 611 30.38 -30.91 -30.79
CA HIS A 611 29.96 -32.14 -31.48
C HIS A 611 28.66 -31.94 -32.28
N GLN A 612 27.66 -31.29 -31.69
CA GLN A 612 26.39 -30.99 -32.36
C GLN A 612 26.58 -30.12 -33.61
N TRP A 613 27.41 -29.08 -33.53
CA TRP A 613 27.67 -28.22 -34.67
C TRP A 613 28.48 -28.91 -35.77
N LEU A 614 29.46 -29.75 -35.40
CA LEU A 614 30.23 -30.54 -36.36
C LEU A 614 29.33 -31.55 -37.10
N GLU A 615 28.49 -32.29 -36.39
CA GLU A 615 27.57 -33.26 -36.98
C GLU A 615 26.54 -32.57 -37.89
N GLY A 616 25.95 -31.46 -37.43
CA GLY A 616 25.01 -30.66 -38.21
C GLY A 616 25.64 -30.10 -39.49
N ALA A 617 26.81 -29.49 -39.38
CA ALA A 617 27.45 -28.86 -40.54
C ALA A 617 28.03 -29.88 -41.54
N LEU A 618 28.55 -31.02 -41.07
CA LEU A 618 29.02 -32.11 -41.95
C LEU A 618 27.84 -32.79 -42.67
N SER A 619 26.72 -33.02 -41.99
CA SER A 619 25.53 -33.59 -42.63
C SER A 619 24.95 -32.65 -43.68
N GLU A 620 24.88 -31.34 -43.39
CA GLU A 620 24.40 -30.36 -44.38
C GLU A 620 25.37 -30.21 -45.57
N SER A 621 26.70 -30.22 -45.31
CA SER A 621 27.73 -30.11 -46.36
C SER A 621 27.80 -31.33 -47.28
N THR A 622 27.31 -32.50 -46.83
CA THR A 622 27.33 -33.75 -47.61
C THR A 622 26.02 -34.04 -48.35
N GLN A 623 24.93 -33.37 -47.97
CA GLN A 623 23.63 -33.47 -48.64
C GLN A 623 23.46 -32.46 -49.79
N LYS A 624 24.13 -31.30 -49.73
CA LYS A 624 24.24 -30.32 -50.83
C LYS A 624 25.27 -30.76 -51.87
#